data_AF-A0A533SGP0-F1
#
_entry.id   AF-A0A533SGP0-F1
#
_cell.length_a   1.000
_cell.length_b   1.000
_cell.length_c   1.000
_cell.angle_alpha   90.00
_cell.angle_beta   90.00
_cell.angle_gamma   90.00
#
_symmetry.space_group_name_H-M   'P 1'
#
loop_
_entity.id
_entity.type
_entity.pdbx_description
1 polymer ?
#
loop_
_entity_poly.entity_id
_entity_poly.type
_entity_poly.pdbx_seq_one_letter_code
_entity_poly.pdbx_strand_id
1 'polypeptide(L)'
;TVVRLTLARGLNMVEADAYADLIRRSSPDFVEVKAYMFVGWSRHRLSIGNMPSFAEIGRFADMIQAALGYPRAGESASSRVVLLARDPGSTMIRSE
;
A
#
# COMPACT_ATOMS: atom_id res chain seq x y z
N THR A 1 -5.34 -10.29 10.28
CA THR A 1 -3.95 -10.42 9.78
C THR A 1 -3.69 -9.36 8.73
N VAL A 2 -2.43 -8.94 8.54
CA VAL A 2 -2.07 -7.82 7.65
C VAL A 2 -0.89 -8.22 6.77
N VAL A 3 -0.96 -7.89 5.48
CA VAL A 3 0.21 -7.82 4.59
C VAL A 3 0.55 -6.35 4.38
N ARG A 4 1.81 -5.97 4.62
CA ARG A 4 2.28 -4.60 4.40
C ARG A 4 3.26 -4.54 3.24
N LEU A 5 2.94 -3.68 2.27
CA LEU A 5 3.81 -3.34 1.15
C LEU A 5 4.48 -2.00 1.43
N THR A 6 5.81 -1.99 1.52
CA THR A 6 6.59 -0.75 1.56
C THR A 6 7.10 -0.45 0.16
N LEU A 7 6.55 0.61 -0.46
CA LEU A 7 6.72 0.91 -1.87
C LEU A 7 7.68 2.09 -2.10
N ALA A 8 8.70 1.86 -2.91
CA ALA A 8 9.69 2.85 -3.31
C ALA A 8 9.65 3.07 -4.83
N ARG A 9 9.60 4.34 -5.23
CA ARG A 9 9.59 4.77 -6.63
C ARG A 9 10.85 4.26 -7.34
N GLY A 10 10.66 3.68 -8.52
CA GLY A 10 11.74 3.16 -9.36
C GLY A 10 12.33 1.83 -8.88
N LEU A 11 11.72 1.18 -7.89
CA LEU A 11 12.18 -0.11 -7.38
C LEU A 11 11.10 -1.19 -7.43
N ASN A 12 9.96 -0.98 -6.76
CA ASN A 12 8.97 -2.05 -6.57
C ASN A 12 7.51 -1.59 -6.73
N MET A 13 7.28 -0.43 -7.35
CA MET A 13 5.95 0.03 -7.75
C MET A 13 5.63 -0.44 -9.18
N VAL A 14 5.63 -1.74 -9.40
CA VAL A 14 5.43 -2.40 -10.70
C VAL A 14 4.54 -3.63 -10.53
N GLU A 15 3.96 -4.15 -11.61
CA GLU A 15 3.24 -5.43 -11.63
C GLU A 15 2.20 -5.60 -10.51
N ALA A 16 1.23 -4.68 -10.41
CA ALA A 16 0.21 -4.70 -9.36
C ALA A 16 -0.58 -6.02 -9.31
N ASP A 17 -0.81 -6.65 -10.46
CA ASP A 17 -1.51 -7.95 -10.56
C ASP A 17 -0.71 -9.08 -9.89
N ALA A 18 0.62 -9.08 -10.03
CA ALA A 18 1.49 -10.05 -9.36
C ALA A 18 1.45 -9.87 -7.84
N TYR A 19 1.37 -8.63 -7.35
CA TYR A 19 1.13 -8.37 -5.93
C TYR A 19 -0.23 -8.92 -5.48
N ALA A 20 -1.29 -8.69 -6.24
CA ALA A 20 -2.62 -9.23 -5.92
C ALA A 20 -2.60 -10.76 -5.83
N ASP A 21 -1.92 -11.45 -6.76
CA ASP A 21 -1.79 -12.91 -6.74
C ASP A 21 -1.05 -13.43 -5.49
N LEU A 22 0.04 -12.77 -5.09
CA LEU A 22 0.76 -13.11 -3.87
C LEU A 22 -0.09 -12.88 -2.62
N ILE A 23 -0.80 -11.75 -2.56
CA ILE A 23 -1.69 -11.43 -1.44
C ILE A 23 -2.79 -12.47 -1.33
N ARG A 24 -3.44 -12.84 -2.45
CA ARG A 24 -4.54 -13.81 -2.49
C ARG A 24 -4.15 -15.17 -1.91
N ARG A 25 -2.92 -15.63 -2.13
CA ARG A 25 -2.41 -16.91 -1.57
C ARG A 25 -2.40 -16.93 -0.05
N SER A 26 -2.17 -15.78 0.58
CA SER A 26 -2.17 -15.64 2.04
C SER A 26 -3.52 -15.20 2.61
N SER A 27 -4.41 -14.66 1.76
CA SER A 27 -5.78 -14.25 2.12
C SER A 27 -5.84 -13.46 3.45
N PRO A 28 -5.09 -12.35 3.57
CA PRO A 28 -5.09 -11.55 4.80
C PRO A 28 -6.41 -10.79 4.95
N ASP A 29 -6.69 -10.32 6.16
CA ASP A 29 -7.83 -9.42 6.40
C ASP A 29 -7.57 -8.03 5.79
N PHE A 30 -6.32 -7.57 5.85
CA PHE A 30 -5.91 -6.23 5.43
C PHE A 30 -4.64 -6.22 4.57
N VAL A 31 -4.55 -5.22 3.71
CA VAL A 31 -3.34 -4.87 2.97
C VAL A 31 -3.01 -3.40 3.21
N GLU A 32 -1.84 -3.14 3.79
CA GLU A 32 -1.29 -1.79 3.91
C GLU A 32 -0.40 -1.49 2.71
N VAL A 33 -0.86 -0.61 1.83
CA VAL A 33 -0.07 -0.11 0.69
C VAL A 33 0.57 1.20 1.14
N LYS A 34 1.86 1.17 1.49
CA LYS A 34 2.55 2.27 2.18
C LYS A 34 3.78 2.77 1.43
N ALA A 35 3.96 4.09 1.38
CA ALA A 35 5.19 4.67 0.85
C ALA A 35 6.42 4.32 1.71
N TYR A 36 7.53 4.05 1.04
CA TYR A 36 8.85 4.22 1.62
C TYR A 36 9.02 5.68 2.07
N MET A 37 9.54 5.88 3.28
CA MET A 37 9.86 7.20 3.82
C MET A 37 11.37 7.37 3.92
N PHE A 38 11.89 8.50 3.43
CA PHE A 38 13.33 8.81 3.41
C PHE A 38 13.87 9.18 4.81
N VAL A 39 13.99 8.19 5.69
CA VAL A 39 14.40 8.36 7.10
C VAL A 39 15.43 7.32 7.55
N GLY A 40 16.18 7.63 8.60
CA GLY A 40 17.15 6.73 9.22
C GLY A 40 18.22 6.21 8.26
N TRP A 41 18.65 4.97 8.48
CA TRP A 41 19.69 4.29 7.70
C TRP A 41 19.38 4.12 6.20
N SER A 42 18.10 4.21 5.80
CA SER A 42 17.74 4.10 4.39
C SER A 42 18.34 5.21 3.52
N ARG A 43 18.68 6.36 4.13
CA ARG A 43 19.23 7.53 3.45
C ARG A 43 20.62 7.31 2.85
N HIS A 44 21.32 6.24 3.27
CA HIS A 44 22.60 5.84 2.70
C HIS A 44 22.48 4.95 1.46
N ARG A 45 21.28 4.39 1.21
CA ARG A 45 21.05 3.40 0.14
C ARG A 45 20.04 3.87 -0.90
N LEU A 46 19.16 4.79 -0.52
CA LEU A 46 18.10 5.33 -1.36
C LEU A 46 18.14 6.86 -1.31
N SER A 47 17.44 7.50 -2.24
CA SER A 47 17.31 8.96 -2.32
C SER A 47 15.90 9.42 -1.95
N ILE A 48 15.74 10.72 -1.71
CA ILE A 48 14.42 11.35 -1.55
C ILE A 48 13.51 11.10 -2.77
N GLY A 49 14.10 10.96 -3.97
CA GLY A 49 13.35 10.67 -5.20
C GLY A 49 12.67 9.30 -5.18
N ASN A 50 13.18 8.35 -4.38
CA ASN A 50 12.57 7.04 -4.22
C ASN A 50 11.33 7.06 -3.32
N MET A 51 11.03 8.15 -2.61
CA MET A 51 9.85 8.29 -1.77
C MET A 51 8.63 8.69 -2.63
N PRO A 52 7.62 7.81 -2.81
CA PRO A 52 6.43 8.14 -3.59
C PRO A 52 5.55 9.16 -2.88
N SER A 53 4.80 9.95 -3.65
CA SER A 53 3.74 10.81 -3.12
C SER A 53 2.54 9.98 -2.67
N PHE A 54 1.67 10.56 -1.84
CA PHE A 54 0.42 9.90 -1.43
C PHE A 54 -0.48 9.56 -2.63
N ALA A 55 -0.56 10.43 -3.63
CA ALA A 55 -1.34 10.19 -4.84
C ALA A 55 -0.82 8.99 -5.65
N GLU A 56 0.49 8.74 -5.67
CA GLU A 56 1.07 7.58 -6.34
C GLU A 56 0.78 6.28 -5.59
N ILE A 57 0.84 6.31 -4.26
CA ILE A 57 0.39 5.19 -3.43
C ILE A 57 -1.09 4.91 -3.64
N GLY A 58 -1.91 5.97 -3.70
CA GLY A 58 -3.34 5.87 -4.00
C GLY A 58 -3.61 5.13 -5.31
N ARG A 59 -2.99 5.58 -6.41
CA ARG A 59 -3.13 4.93 -7.72
C ARG A 59 -2.67 3.49 -7.72
N PHE A 60 -1.53 3.19 -7.09
CA PHE A 60 -1.03 1.82 -7.04
C PHE A 60 -1.92 0.90 -6.18
N ALA A 61 -2.48 1.43 -5.09
CA ALA A 61 -3.47 0.73 -4.29
C ALA A 61 -4.76 0.45 -5.08
N ASP A 62 -5.21 1.39 -5.91
CA ASP A 62 -6.39 1.20 -6.77
C ASP A 62 -6.15 0.10 -7.82
N MET A 63 -4.93 0.00 -8.37
CA MET A 63 -4.55 -1.09 -9.27
C MET A 63 -4.58 -2.44 -8.54
N ILE A 64 -4.01 -2.53 -7.34
CA ILE A 64 -4.08 -3.76 -6.51
C ILE A 64 -5.52 -4.09 -6.18
N GLN A 65 -6.34 -3.12 -5.78
CA GLN A 65 -7.76 -3.30 -5.49
C GLN A 65 -8.50 -3.88 -6.69
N ALA A 66 -8.28 -3.33 -7.89
CA ALA A 66 -8.94 -3.81 -9.11
C ALA A 66 -8.63 -5.28 -9.41
N ALA A 67 -7.39 -5.72 -9.17
CA ALA A 67 -6.96 -7.10 -9.39
C ALA A 67 -7.34 -8.04 -8.24
N LEU A 68 -7.25 -7.59 -6.99
CA LEU A 68 -7.43 -8.39 -5.78
C LEU A 68 -8.90 -8.48 -5.34
N GLY A 69 -9.69 -7.43 -5.59
CA GLY A 69 -11.08 -7.30 -5.12
C GLY A 69 -11.24 -6.78 -3.68
N TYR A 70 -10.15 -6.32 -3.05
CA TYR A 70 -10.20 -5.79 -1.68
C TYR A 70 -10.44 -4.28 -1.70
N PRO A 71 -11.63 -3.78 -1.32
CA PRO A 71 -11.93 -2.35 -1.35
C PRO A 71 -11.09 -1.54 -0.35
N ARG A 72 -10.92 -0.23 -0.61
CA ARG A 72 -10.36 0.74 0.34
C ARG A 72 -11.20 0.80 1.61
N ALA A 73 -10.54 0.65 2.75
CA ALA A 73 -11.14 0.71 4.08
C ALA A 73 -10.67 1.93 4.89
N GLY A 74 -9.63 2.62 4.43
CA GLY A 74 -9.11 3.83 5.05
C GLY A 74 -7.80 4.28 4.42
N GLU A 75 -7.33 5.46 4.83
CA GLU A 75 -6.07 6.02 4.38
C GLU A 75 -5.52 7.04 5.38
N SER A 76 -4.22 7.33 5.27
CA SER A 76 -3.58 8.39 6.05
C SER A 76 -2.56 9.10 5.17
N ALA A 77 -2.86 10.35 4.81
CA ALA A 77 -1.99 11.17 3.97
C ALA A 77 -0.65 11.48 4.64
N SER A 78 -0.65 11.74 5.97
CA SER A 78 0.56 12.02 6.75
C SER A 78 1.53 10.85 6.75
N SER A 79 1.00 9.62 6.78
CA SER A 79 1.78 8.37 6.73
C SER A 79 1.94 7.79 5.33
N ARG A 80 1.38 8.45 4.31
CA ARG A 80 1.33 8.01 2.91
C ARG A 80 0.96 6.53 2.76
N VAL A 81 -0.16 6.15 3.36
CA VAL A 81 -0.64 4.77 3.39
C VAL A 81 -2.11 4.69 3.01
N VAL A 82 -2.44 3.63 2.27
CA VAL A 82 -3.80 3.22 1.93
C VAL A 82 -4.03 1.84 2.50
N LEU A 83 -5.18 1.65 3.13
CA LEU A 83 -5.62 0.37 3.67
C LEU A 83 -6.67 -0.24 2.74
N LEU A 84 -6.41 -1.45 2.26
CA LEU A 84 -7.42 -2.29 1.63
C LEU A 84 -7.87 -3.36 2.62
N ALA A 85 -9.15 -3.73 2.58
CA ALA A 85 -9.71 -4.77 3.43
C ALA A 85 -10.47 -5.79 2.59
N ARG A 86 -10.41 -7.07 2.99
CA ARG A 86 -11.24 -8.12 2.38
C ARG A 86 -12.73 -7.86 2.61
N ASP A 87 -13.08 -7.55 3.86
CA ASP A 87 -14.45 -7.36 4.33
C ASP A 87 -14.59 -5.98 5.02
N PRO A 88 -14.84 -4.89 4.28
CA PRO A 88 -14.84 -3.53 4.83
C PRO A 88 -15.98 -3.27 5.82
N GLY A 89 -17.10 -4.01 5.70
CA GLY A 89 -18.31 -3.81 6.51
C GLY A 89 -18.10 -3.97 8.03
N SER A 90 -17.04 -4.66 8.46
CA SER A 90 -16.67 -4.81 9.88
C SER A 90 -15.56 -3.86 10.34
N THR A 91 -14.89 -3.15 9.41
CA THR A 91 -13.60 -2.50 9.70
C THR A 91 -13.39 -1.14 8.99
N MET A 92 -14.45 -0.40 8.68
CA MET A 92 -14.31 0.98 8.18
C MET A 92 -13.59 1.84 9.23
N ILE A 93 -12.36 2.26 8.93
CA ILE A 93 -11.61 3.16 9.80
C ILE A 93 -12.05 4.59 9.45
N ARG A 94 -12.76 5.23 10.37
CA ARG A 94 -13.13 6.65 10.23
C ARG A 94 -11.85 7.48 10.30
N SER A 95 -11.54 8.20 9.23
CA SER A 95 -10.59 9.31 9.26
C SER A 95 -11.27 10.50 9.93
N GLU A 96 -10.72 10.97 11.06
CA GLU A 96 -11.08 12.27 11.67
C GLU A 96 -10.75 13.44 10.75
#